data_AF-A0A9D5M262-F1
#
_entry.id   AF-A0A9D5M262-F1
#
_cell.length_a   1.000
_cell.length_b   1.000
_cell.length_c   1.000
_cell.angle_alpha   90.00
_cell.angle_beta   90.00
_cell.angle_gamma   90.00
#
_symmetry.space_group_name_H-M   'P 1'
#
loop_
_entity.id
_entity.type
_entity.pdbx_description
1 polymer ?
#
loop_
_entity_poly.entity_id
_entity_poly.type
_entity_poly.pdbx_seq_one_letter_code
_entity_poly.pdbx_strand_id
1 'polypeptide(L)'
;MSKKCSAVKREILEIIAASGEVYRQDLMYVSRYAANYIRQILSELRADNLIKESVFNNCRTVRLTNIGKKYLLQMALDRYERYLSGTAETNKLRCEPQRRERNLKMAQIIILLRQTNGKIFPDEKRLLYKHTVPPADKADNIQAEFYTSTELKELFADFNKSRGSRAMGILITASCLYIVYHTGKEPMKWQESTELKFRITVEHEIVRKVFRNQKELKWLVIGNSAEVPDKLVQQSGAGKIKYMNISDNNLEKHYVEFRRGSLPVMRLIADDLLCEKVRGYIRQSFGIWQSGSGQFCETDEDGTPVFIALDFNMQRVHRFAAYLCVNNKKGRMICFDFQEQYLQLCRGALMDVYTIDSRKYEEGILYEKSN
;
A
#
# COMPACT_ATOMS: atom_id res chain seq x y z
N MET A 1 5.56 -37.90 3.29
CA MET A 1 4.59 -36.82 3.59
C MET A 1 4.00 -36.31 2.28
N SER A 2 2.92 -36.93 1.79
CA SER A 2 2.27 -36.57 0.53
C SER A 2 0.88 -36.02 0.80
N LYS A 3 0.79 -34.70 1.00
CA LYS A 3 -0.40 -33.89 0.67
C LYS A 3 0.11 -32.54 0.20
N LYS A 4 -0.19 -32.19 -1.05
CA LYS A 4 0.04 -30.85 -1.61
C LYS A 4 -0.36 -29.81 -0.57
N CYS A 5 0.57 -28.97 -0.14
CA CYS A 5 0.24 -27.76 0.59
C CYS A 5 -0.79 -27.00 -0.25
N SER A 6 -2.01 -26.76 0.26
CA SER A 6 -2.96 -25.93 -0.47
C SER A 6 -2.30 -24.58 -0.76
N ALA A 7 -2.54 -23.99 -1.93
CA ALA A 7 -1.89 -22.72 -2.30
C ALA A 7 -2.04 -21.64 -1.21
N VAL A 8 -3.15 -21.68 -0.49
CA VAL A 8 -3.48 -20.79 0.64
C VAL A 8 -2.61 -21.04 1.87
N LYS A 9 -2.33 -22.30 2.23
CA LYS A 9 -1.39 -22.62 3.32
C LYS A 9 -0.02 -22.03 3.04
N ARG A 10 0.49 -22.25 1.81
CA ARG A 10 1.77 -21.69 1.38
C ARG A 10 1.75 -20.16 1.46
N GLU A 11 0.71 -19.52 0.93
CA GLU A 11 0.60 -18.06 0.96
C GLU A 11 0.62 -17.49 2.38
N ILE A 12 -0.12 -18.08 3.32
CA ILE A 12 -0.10 -17.65 4.73
C ILE A 12 1.31 -17.78 5.31
N LEU A 13 1.99 -18.91 5.08
CA LEU A 13 3.35 -19.13 5.56
C LEU A 13 4.34 -18.15 4.94
N GLU A 14 4.20 -17.84 3.65
CA GLU A 14 5.00 -16.86 2.91
C GLU A 14 4.85 -15.45 3.47
N ILE A 15 3.61 -15.03 3.78
CA ILE A 15 3.34 -13.73 4.40
C ILE A 15 4.02 -13.64 5.77
N ILE A 16 3.88 -14.67 6.60
CA ILE A 16 4.52 -14.72 7.92
C ILE A 16 6.05 -14.76 7.80
N ALA A 17 6.60 -15.43 6.77
CA ALA A 17 8.04 -15.45 6.53
C ALA A 17 8.58 -14.06 6.20
N ALA A 18 7.94 -13.36 5.25
CA ALA A 18 8.38 -12.05 4.78
C ALA A 18 8.14 -10.91 5.78
N SER A 19 7.15 -11.04 6.68
CA SER A 19 6.89 -10.05 7.74
C SER A 19 7.49 -10.40 9.11
N GLY A 20 7.75 -11.68 9.37
CA GLY A 20 8.24 -12.22 10.66
C GLY A 20 7.17 -12.40 11.75
N GLU A 21 6.12 -11.59 11.74
CA GLU A 21 4.97 -11.66 12.64
C GLU A 21 3.74 -11.01 12.00
N VAL A 22 2.55 -11.55 12.26
CA VAL A 22 1.28 -11.06 11.69
C VAL A 22 0.18 -11.10 12.76
N TYR A 23 -0.75 -10.14 12.79
CA TYR A 23 -1.96 -10.29 13.58
C TYR A 23 -2.83 -11.40 12.99
N ARG A 24 -3.34 -12.29 13.84
CA ARG A 24 -4.21 -13.39 13.41
C ARG A 24 -5.44 -12.90 12.64
N GLN A 25 -5.97 -11.74 13.03
CA GLN A 25 -7.15 -11.15 12.39
C GLN A 25 -6.83 -10.61 10.98
N ASP A 26 -5.63 -10.07 10.76
CA ASP A 26 -5.21 -9.53 9.46
C ASP A 26 -5.10 -10.64 8.42
N LEU A 27 -4.77 -11.86 8.83
CA LEU A 27 -4.76 -13.03 7.95
C LEU A 27 -6.15 -13.34 7.36
N MET A 28 -7.24 -12.84 7.95
CA MET A 28 -8.59 -12.97 7.39
C MET A 28 -8.76 -12.15 6.11
N TYR A 29 -7.84 -11.24 5.82
CA TYR A 29 -7.81 -10.45 4.58
C TYR A 29 -6.86 -11.06 3.55
N VAL A 30 -6.18 -12.17 3.85
CA VAL A 30 -5.36 -12.89 2.88
C VAL A 30 -6.27 -13.54 1.85
N SER A 31 -6.45 -12.84 0.73
CA SER A 31 -7.12 -13.28 -0.51
C SER A 31 -8.63 -13.60 -0.40
N ARG A 32 -9.22 -13.99 -1.54
CA ARG A 32 -10.66 -14.12 -1.88
C ARG A 32 -11.45 -15.14 -1.04
N TYR A 33 -10.86 -15.73 -0.02
CA TYR A 33 -11.48 -16.83 0.72
C TYR A 33 -12.32 -16.34 1.90
N ALA A 34 -13.34 -17.11 2.24
CA ALA A 34 -14.15 -16.85 3.42
C ALA A 34 -13.30 -16.96 4.71
N ALA A 35 -13.53 -16.06 5.67
CA ALA A 35 -12.81 -16.03 6.94
C ALA A 35 -12.85 -17.37 7.70
N ASN A 36 -13.96 -18.13 7.61
CA ASN A 36 -14.09 -19.46 8.22
C ASN A 36 -13.07 -20.46 7.66
N TYR A 37 -12.83 -20.42 6.34
CA TYR A 37 -11.84 -21.27 5.69
C TYR A 37 -10.42 -20.93 6.16
N ILE A 38 -10.07 -19.63 6.23
CA ILE A 38 -8.76 -19.23 6.76
C ILE A 38 -8.58 -19.67 8.22
N ARG A 39 -9.62 -19.59 9.07
CA ARG A 39 -9.55 -20.10 10.45
C ARG A 39 -9.28 -21.60 10.50
N GLN A 40 -9.91 -22.40 9.63
CA GLN A 40 -9.62 -23.82 9.51
C GLN A 40 -8.16 -24.06 9.12
N ILE A 41 -7.66 -23.35 8.11
CA ILE A 41 -6.26 -23.46 7.66
C ILE A 41 -5.29 -23.11 8.79
N LEU A 42 -5.56 -22.05 9.57
CA LEU A 42 -4.74 -21.70 10.73
C LEU A 42 -4.74 -22.80 11.80
N SER A 43 -5.88 -23.44 12.07
CA SER A 43 -5.95 -24.58 12.99
C SER A 43 -5.11 -25.76 12.49
N GLU A 44 -5.15 -26.06 11.19
CA GLU A 44 -4.33 -27.12 10.58
C GLU A 44 -2.83 -26.78 10.66
N LEU A 45 -2.41 -25.57 10.29
CA LEU A 45 -1.01 -25.14 10.37
C LEU A 45 -0.48 -25.19 11.81
N ARG A 46 -1.34 -24.93 12.81
CA ARG A 46 -1.00 -25.06 14.23
C ARG A 46 -0.89 -26.52 14.65
N ALA A 47 -1.80 -27.39 14.23
CA ALA A 47 -1.75 -28.84 14.50
C ALA A 47 -0.46 -29.47 13.91
N ASP A 48 -0.06 -29.02 12.71
CA ASP A 48 1.18 -29.41 12.05
C ASP A 48 2.44 -28.76 12.69
N ASN A 49 2.27 -27.97 13.76
CA ASN A 49 3.33 -27.21 14.43
C ASN A 49 4.13 -26.28 13.50
N LEU A 50 3.57 -25.83 12.37
CA LEU A 50 4.24 -24.91 11.44
C LEU A 50 4.18 -23.46 11.93
N ILE A 51 3.14 -23.11 12.67
CA ILE A 51 2.95 -21.79 13.27
C ILE A 51 2.75 -21.85 14.78
N LYS A 52 3.06 -20.75 15.46
CA LYS A 52 2.78 -20.54 16.88
C LYS A 52 2.00 -19.24 17.06
N GLU A 53 0.99 -19.26 17.92
CA GLU A 53 0.27 -18.08 18.35
C GLU A 53 0.91 -17.48 19.62
N SER A 54 0.93 -16.16 19.71
CA SER A 54 1.28 -15.39 20.91
C SER A 54 0.34 -14.22 21.08
N VAL A 55 0.44 -13.51 22.22
CA VAL A 55 -0.32 -12.29 22.46
C VAL A 55 0.63 -11.10 22.43
N PHE A 56 0.22 -10.01 21.78
CA PHE A 56 0.89 -8.73 21.76
C PHE A 56 -0.15 -7.62 21.69
N ASN A 57 -0.04 -6.61 22.56
CA ASN A 57 -1.00 -5.50 22.67
C ASN A 57 -2.46 -6.01 22.71
N ASN A 58 -2.73 -7.02 23.54
CA ASN A 58 -4.03 -7.68 23.70
C ASN A 58 -4.61 -8.34 22.42
N CYS A 59 -3.81 -8.44 21.36
CA CYS A 59 -4.19 -9.07 20.10
C CYS A 59 -3.40 -10.37 19.89
N ARG A 60 -4.02 -11.35 19.23
CA ARG A 60 -3.32 -12.59 18.86
C ARG A 60 -2.42 -12.35 17.65
N THR A 61 -1.16 -12.73 17.77
CA THR A 61 -0.18 -12.73 16.68
C THR A 61 0.23 -14.15 16.31
N VAL A 62 0.65 -14.34 15.07
CA VAL A 62 1.05 -15.62 14.48
C VAL A 62 2.47 -15.50 13.95
N ARG A 63 3.29 -16.52 14.19
CA ARG A 63 4.68 -16.61 13.74
C ARG A 63 5.04 -18.03 13.29
N LEU A 64 6.06 -18.15 12.44
CA LEU A 64 6.61 -19.46 12.07
C LEU A 64 7.36 -20.09 13.25
N THR A 65 7.15 -21.38 13.47
CA THR A 65 8.02 -22.18 14.34
C THR A 65 9.31 -22.55 13.61
N ASN A 66 10.27 -23.16 14.31
CA ASN A 66 11.45 -23.72 13.65
C ASN A 66 11.09 -24.82 12.63
N ILE A 67 10.01 -25.56 12.86
CA ILE A 67 9.50 -26.57 11.91
C ILE A 67 8.94 -25.86 10.67
N GLY A 68 8.11 -24.82 10.85
CA GLY A 68 7.57 -24.03 9.74
C GLY A 68 8.65 -23.34 8.89
N LYS A 69 9.72 -22.86 9.53
CA LYS A 69 10.87 -22.28 8.82
C LYS A 69 11.59 -23.31 7.95
N LYS A 70 11.92 -24.48 8.55
CA LYS A 70 12.56 -25.59 7.81
C LYS A 70 11.69 -26.07 6.67
N TYR A 71 10.37 -26.14 6.88
CA TYR A 71 9.41 -26.52 5.86
C TYR A 71 9.48 -25.60 4.63
N LEU A 72 9.47 -24.27 4.81
CA LEU A 72 9.62 -23.34 3.69
C LEU A 72 10.99 -23.44 3.02
N LEU A 73 12.08 -23.48 3.80
CA LEU A 73 13.45 -23.59 3.26
C LEU A 73 13.65 -24.86 2.42
N GLN A 74 13.01 -25.98 2.80
CA GLN A 74 13.01 -27.21 2.00
C GLN A 74 12.21 -27.08 0.69
N MET A 75 11.21 -26.21 0.64
CA MET A 75 10.45 -25.95 -0.58
C MET A 75 11.22 -25.08 -1.58
N ALA A 76 11.88 -24.00 -1.11
CA ALA A 76 12.68 -23.12 -1.94
C ALA A 76 13.70 -22.34 -1.09
N LEU A 77 14.94 -22.80 -1.03
CA LEU A 77 16.00 -22.18 -0.23
C LEU A 77 16.22 -20.72 -0.65
N ASP A 78 16.52 -20.49 -1.93
CA ASP A 78 16.90 -19.17 -2.48
C ASP A 78 15.83 -18.09 -2.24
N ARG A 79 14.56 -18.49 -2.20
CA ARG A 79 13.43 -17.58 -2.00
C ARG A 79 13.28 -17.14 -0.55
N TYR A 80 13.51 -18.06 0.40
CA TYR A 80 13.17 -17.83 1.81
C TYR A 80 14.37 -17.62 2.73
N GLU A 81 15.58 -18.00 2.32
CA GLU A 81 16.79 -17.94 3.14
C GLU A 81 16.99 -16.56 3.78
N ARG A 82 16.85 -15.49 2.98
CA ARG A 82 17.04 -14.12 3.45
C ARG A 82 16.12 -13.72 4.61
N TYR A 83 14.95 -14.35 4.73
CA TYR A 83 13.98 -14.03 5.77
C TYR A 83 14.09 -14.96 6.97
N LEU A 84 14.55 -16.20 6.77
CA LEU A 84 14.44 -17.28 7.75
C LEU A 84 15.80 -17.76 8.30
N SER A 85 16.90 -17.21 7.82
CA SER A 85 18.26 -17.55 8.24
C SER A 85 18.96 -16.42 9.01
N GLY A 86 20.08 -16.75 9.66
CA GLY A 86 20.97 -15.77 10.30
C GLY A 86 20.30 -14.86 11.35
N THR A 87 20.63 -13.56 11.28
CA THR A 87 20.15 -12.51 12.21
C THR A 87 19.02 -11.66 11.63
N ALA A 88 18.38 -12.11 10.53
CA ALA A 88 17.27 -11.41 9.90
C ALA A 88 16.17 -11.07 10.93
N GLU A 89 15.63 -9.84 10.86
CA GLU A 89 14.61 -9.36 11.80
C GLU A 89 13.32 -10.20 11.75
N THR A 90 13.05 -10.80 10.60
CA THR A 90 11.93 -11.73 10.37
C THR A 90 12.18 -13.11 11.01
N ASN A 91 13.45 -13.53 11.12
CA ASN A 91 13.83 -14.82 11.69
C ASN A 91 13.80 -14.79 13.22
N LYS A 92 14.51 -13.83 13.84
CA LYS A 92 14.63 -13.69 15.29
C LYS A 92 13.77 -12.53 15.76
N LEU A 93 12.72 -12.84 16.53
CA LEU A 93 11.92 -11.77 17.14
C LEU A 93 12.80 -11.03 18.11
N ARG A 94 12.90 -9.73 17.89
CA ARG A 94 13.43 -8.87 18.92
C ARG A 94 12.28 -8.46 19.82
N CYS A 95 12.53 -8.43 21.13
CA CYS A 95 11.50 -8.16 22.13
C CYS A 95 11.06 -6.70 22.14
N GLU A 96 11.73 -5.79 21.42
CA GLU A 96 11.36 -4.37 21.46
C GLU A 96 10.00 -4.13 20.77
N PRO A 97 9.02 -3.53 21.47
CA PRO A 97 7.67 -3.33 20.95
C PRO A 97 7.63 -2.61 19.60
N GLN A 98 8.45 -1.57 19.42
CA GLN A 98 8.48 -0.77 18.17
C GLN A 98 8.92 -1.60 16.95
N ARG A 99 9.83 -2.57 17.13
CA ARG A 99 10.26 -3.45 16.03
C ARG A 99 9.17 -4.46 15.68
N ARG A 100 8.49 -5.01 16.68
CA ARG A 100 7.33 -5.89 16.46
C ARG A 100 6.20 -5.17 15.75
N GLU A 101 5.89 -3.93 16.14
CA GLU A 101 4.91 -3.08 15.45
C GLU A 101 5.30 -2.83 13.99
N ARG A 102 6.58 -2.61 13.69
CA ARG A 102 7.05 -2.48 12.31
C ARG A 102 6.82 -3.76 11.50
N ASN A 103 7.07 -4.94 12.08
CA ASN A 103 6.80 -6.23 11.42
C ASN A 103 5.31 -6.43 11.14
N LEU A 104 4.45 -6.08 12.09
CA LEU A 104 3.00 -6.15 11.95
C LEU A 104 2.49 -5.20 10.85
N LYS A 105 3.01 -3.97 10.80
CA LYS A 105 2.75 -3.02 9.70
C LYS A 105 3.24 -3.54 8.35
N MET A 106 4.41 -4.21 8.31
CA MET A 106 4.92 -4.84 7.10
C MET A 106 3.99 -5.97 6.63
N ALA A 107 3.45 -6.76 7.55
CA ALA A 107 2.49 -7.80 7.22
C ALA A 107 1.25 -7.25 6.52
N GLN A 108 0.70 -6.14 7.01
CA GLN A 108 -0.46 -5.48 6.39
C GLN A 108 -0.14 -4.99 4.97
N ILE A 109 1.04 -4.40 4.75
CA ILE A 109 1.52 -4.02 3.40
C ILE A 109 1.61 -5.24 2.48
N ILE A 110 2.23 -6.32 2.95
CA ILE A 110 2.39 -7.56 2.19
C ILE A 110 1.02 -8.14 1.82
N ILE A 111 0.07 -8.17 2.75
CA ILE A 111 -1.29 -8.65 2.51
C ILE A 111 -1.97 -7.83 1.40
N LEU A 112 -1.92 -6.50 1.47
CA LEU A 112 -2.49 -5.62 0.44
C LEU A 112 -1.87 -5.87 -0.94
N LEU A 113 -0.54 -5.95 -1.00
CA LEU A 113 0.19 -6.18 -2.25
C LEU A 113 -0.11 -7.56 -2.85
N ARG A 114 -0.24 -8.59 -2.02
CA ARG A 114 -0.60 -9.94 -2.51
C ARG A 114 -1.98 -9.96 -3.14
N GLN A 115 -2.94 -9.23 -2.59
CA GLN A 115 -4.29 -9.14 -3.17
C GLN A 115 -4.27 -8.49 -4.56
N THR A 116 -3.30 -7.61 -4.85
CA THR A 116 -3.13 -6.95 -6.16
C THR A 116 -2.11 -7.62 -7.07
N ASN A 117 -1.65 -8.83 -6.74
CA ASN A 117 -0.59 -9.57 -7.46
C ASN A 117 0.77 -8.84 -7.50
N GLY A 118 1.04 -7.95 -6.54
CA GLY A 118 2.34 -7.30 -6.39
C GLY A 118 3.45 -8.29 -6.04
N LYS A 119 4.65 -8.07 -6.59
CA LYS A 119 5.85 -8.88 -6.35
C LYS A 119 6.53 -8.47 -5.06
N ILE A 120 6.79 -9.45 -4.20
CA ILE A 120 7.29 -9.24 -2.83
C ILE A 120 8.57 -10.02 -2.58
N PHE A 121 8.74 -11.17 -3.23
CA PHE A 121 9.94 -11.98 -3.08
C PHE A 121 11.01 -11.59 -4.12
N PRO A 122 12.31 -11.71 -3.80
CA PRO A 122 13.36 -11.21 -4.67
C PRO A 122 13.40 -11.89 -6.04
N ASP A 123 13.11 -13.19 -6.09
CA ASP A 123 13.04 -14.00 -7.31
C ASP A 123 11.90 -13.56 -8.25
N GLU A 124 10.90 -12.87 -7.71
CA GLU A 124 9.79 -12.30 -8.49
C GLU A 124 10.12 -10.93 -9.08
N LYS A 125 11.08 -10.22 -8.49
CA LYS A 125 11.38 -8.81 -8.75
C LYS A 125 12.53 -8.68 -9.75
N ARG A 126 12.37 -7.80 -10.74
CA ARG A 126 13.34 -7.65 -11.83
C ARG A 126 13.88 -6.24 -11.97
N LEU A 127 13.11 -5.23 -11.57
CA LEU A 127 13.36 -3.84 -11.94
C LEU A 127 14.64 -3.26 -11.33
N LEU A 128 14.95 -3.61 -10.08
CA LEU A 128 16.16 -3.16 -9.38
C LEU A 128 17.19 -4.27 -9.15
N TYR A 129 16.79 -5.54 -9.20
CA TYR A 129 17.69 -6.68 -8.98
C TYR A 129 18.54 -7.02 -10.22
N LYS A 130 18.17 -6.50 -11.38
CA LYS A 130 18.94 -6.67 -12.61
C LYS A 130 19.42 -5.31 -13.09
N HIS A 131 20.73 -5.09 -13.15
CA HIS A 131 21.35 -3.98 -13.88
C HIS A 131 21.17 -4.08 -15.41
N THR A 132 20.18 -4.82 -15.89
CA THR A 132 19.88 -4.97 -17.30
C THR A 132 18.80 -3.97 -17.69
N VAL A 133 19.09 -3.29 -18.79
CA VAL A 133 18.34 -2.20 -19.42
C VAL A 133 16.83 -2.30 -19.14
N PRO A 134 16.16 -1.21 -18.69
CA PRO A 134 14.71 -1.15 -18.66
C PRO A 134 14.19 -1.62 -20.03
N PRO A 135 13.13 -2.44 -20.11
CA PRO A 135 12.54 -2.81 -21.40
C PRO A 135 12.42 -1.56 -22.27
N ALA A 136 12.98 -1.61 -23.47
CA ALA A 136 13.09 -0.45 -24.35
C ALA A 136 11.72 0.07 -24.82
N ASP A 137 10.63 -0.62 -24.47
CA ASP A 137 9.29 -0.33 -24.95
C ASP A 137 8.36 0.11 -23.83
N LYS A 138 7.83 1.31 -24.03
CA LYS A 138 6.64 1.82 -23.35
C LYS A 138 5.51 0.82 -23.60
N ALA A 139 4.85 0.35 -22.54
CA ALA A 139 3.67 -0.54 -22.52
C ALA A 139 3.90 -2.04 -22.23
N ASP A 140 5.03 -2.44 -21.63
CA ASP A 140 5.03 -3.72 -20.93
C ASP A 140 4.16 -3.64 -19.67
N ASN A 141 3.35 -4.68 -19.46
CA ASN A 141 2.43 -4.89 -18.35
C ASN A 141 3.22 -5.07 -17.03
N ILE A 142 3.88 -4.00 -16.55
CA ILE A 142 4.72 -4.00 -15.36
C ILE A 142 3.82 -4.29 -14.16
N GLN A 143 3.92 -5.51 -13.64
CA GLN A 143 3.33 -5.86 -12.36
C GLN A 143 4.06 -5.10 -11.25
N ALA A 144 3.31 -4.60 -10.28
CA ALA A 144 3.87 -3.77 -9.24
C ALA A 144 4.92 -4.53 -8.40
N GLU A 145 6.10 -3.96 -8.19
CA GLU A 145 7.18 -4.57 -7.41
C GLU A 145 7.46 -3.77 -6.14
N PHE A 146 7.41 -4.42 -4.98
CA PHE A 146 7.67 -3.77 -3.69
C PHE A 146 9.07 -4.10 -3.18
N TYR A 147 9.88 -3.09 -2.91
CA TYR A 147 11.22 -3.21 -2.36
C TYR A 147 11.26 -2.65 -0.95
N THR A 148 11.57 -3.49 0.03
CA THR A 148 11.67 -3.07 1.43
C THR A 148 12.83 -2.09 1.63
N SER A 149 12.76 -1.29 2.70
CA SER A 149 13.86 -0.40 3.09
C SER A 149 15.21 -1.12 3.31
N THR A 150 15.17 -2.43 3.60
CA THR A 150 16.37 -3.26 3.79
C THR A 150 16.97 -3.65 2.44
N GLU A 151 16.13 -4.10 1.51
CA GLU A 151 16.55 -4.39 0.12
C GLU A 151 17.18 -3.17 -0.54
N LEU A 152 16.60 -1.98 -0.35
CA LEU A 152 17.17 -0.75 -0.92
C LEU A 152 18.57 -0.43 -0.41
N LYS A 153 18.87 -0.73 0.86
CA LYS A 153 20.21 -0.52 1.45
C LYS A 153 21.23 -1.52 0.95
N GLU A 154 20.79 -2.73 0.61
CA GLU A 154 21.62 -3.77 0.00
C GLU A 154 21.93 -3.43 -1.46
N LEU A 155 20.93 -2.94 -2.20
CA LEU A 155 21.04 -2.59 -3.62
C LEU A 155 21.78 -1.27 -3.86
N PHE A 156 21.58 -0.28 -2.99
CA PHE A 156 22.08 1.08 -3.17
C PHE A 156 22.69 1.61 -1.88
N ALA A 157 24.03 1.76 -1.85
CA ALA A 157 24.77 2.17 -0.66
C ALA A 157 24.31 3.52 -0.07
N ASP A 158 23.83 4.45 -0.90
CA ASP A 158 23.40 5.79 -0.47
C ASP A 158 22.20 5.77 0.50
N PHE A 159 21.36 4.73 0.48
CA PHE A 159 20.26 4.59 1.44
C PHE A 159 20.76 4.39 2.88
N ASN A 160 22.06 4.11 3.10
CA ASN A 160 22.65 4.09 4.43
C ASN A 160 22.68 5.48 5.09
N LYS A 161 22.62 6.57 4.31
CA LYS A 161 22.58 7.95 4.81
C LYS A 161 21.21 8.35 5.38
N SER A 162 20.18 7.55 5.11
CA SER A 162 18.79 7.75 5.55
C SER A 162 18.26 6.60 6.41
N ARG A 163 19.12 5.93 7.18
CA ARG A 163 18.76 4.78 8.04
C ARG A 163 17.64 5.05 9.03
N GLY A 164 17.51 6.29 9.49
CA GLY A 164 16.46 6.72 10.42
C GLY A 164 15.10 6.99 9.79
N SER A 165 14.97 6.89 8.46
CA SER A 165 13.68 7.08 7.79
C SER A 165 12.71 5.99 8.22
N ARG A 166 11.45 6.40 8.36
CA ARG A 166 10.35 5.51 8.74
C ARG A 166 9.74 4.79 7.55
N ALA A 167 10.18 5.08 6.32
CA ALA A 167 9.72 4.41 5.11
C ALA A 167 9.82 2.89 5.26
N MET A 168 8.77 2.19 4.84
CA MET A 168 8.73 0.73 4.83
C MET A 168 9.45 0.17 3.60
N GLY A 169 9.47 0.95 2.52
CA GLY A 169 10.06 0.58 1.24
C GLY A 169 9.56 1.49 0.13
N ILE A 170 9.69 1.02 -1.10
CA ILE A 170 9.09 1.63 -2.29
C ILE A 170 8.25 0.61 -3.03
N LEU A 171 7.18 1.07 -3.67
CA LEU A 171 6.36 0.30 -4.60
C LEU A 171 6.56 0.89 -6.00
N ILE A 172 6.99 0.09 -6.95
CA ILE A 172 7.19 0.50 -8.34
C ILE A 172 6.03 -0.03 -9.16
N THR A 173 5.31 0.83 -9.86
CA THR A 173 4.19 0.49 -10.77
C THR A 173 4.56 0.83 -12.21
N ALA A 174 3.63 0.70 -13.15
CA ALA A 174 3.87 1.05 -14.56
C ALA A 174 4.27 2.52 -14.74
N SER A 175 3.59 3.47 -14.09
CA SER A 175 3.82 4.91 -14.29
C SER A 175 4.37 5.63 -13.06
N CYS A 176 4.22 5.05 -11.88
CA CYS A 176 4.57 5.70 -10.63
C CYS A 176 5.60 4.90 -9.81
N LEU A 177 6.27 5.61 -8.90
CA LEU A 177 7.03 5.05 -7.80
C LEU A 177 6.50 5.65 -6.50
N TYR A 178 6.04 4.80 -5.59
CA TYR A 178 5.51 5.21 -4.30
C TYR A 178 6.53 4.96 -3.20
N ILE A 179 6.87 5.97 -2.41
CA ILE A 179 7.48 5.75 -1.09
C ILE A 179 6.37 5.30 -0.14
N VAL A 180 6.53 4.12 0.45
CA VAL A 180 5.48 3.49 1.25
C VAL A 180 5.72 3.74 2.73
N TYR A 181 4.71 4.33 3.39
CA TYR A 181 4.66 4.55 4.82
C TYR A 181 3.47 3.82 5.44
N HIS A 182 3.60 3.46 6.72
CA HIS A 182 2.49 2.89 7.48
C HIS A 182 2.30 3.62 8.82
N THR A 183 1.29 4.48 8.87
CA THR A 183 1.01 5.34 10.02
C THR A 183 0.36 4.54 11.16
N GLY A 184 -0.54 3.62 10.82
CA GLY A 184 -1.34 2.91 11.81
C GLY A 184 -2.62 3.70 12.08
N LYS A 185 -2.97 3.91 13.34
CA LYS A 185 -4.17 4.68 13.70
C LYS A 185 -3.95 6.19 13.82
N GLU A 186 -2.69 6.63 13.89
CA GLU A 186 -2.31 8.02 14.13
C GLU A 186 -1.20 8.46 13.17
N PRO A 187 -1.12 9.76 12.82
CA PRO A 187 0.02 10.31 12.09
C PRO A 187 1.35 9.92 12.72
N MET A 188 2.32 9.60 11.86
CA MET A 188 3.65 9.19 12.30
C MET A 188 4.49 10.38 12.72
N LYS A 189 5.23 10.27 13.84
CA LYS A 189 6.30 11.22 14.19
C LYS A 189 7.59 10.87 13.48
N TRP A 190 8.22 11.87 12.88
CA TRP A 190 9.48 11.71 12.17
C TRP A 190 10.37 12.94 12.23
N GLN A 191 11.60 12.76 11.75
CA GLN A 191 12.54 13.84 11.52
C GLN A 191 12.54 14.18 10.03
N GLU A 192 12.02 15.35 9.68
CA GLU A 192 11.84 15.77 8.28
C GLU A 192 13.13 15.70 7.47
N SER A 193 14.27 16.11 8.04
CA SER A 193 15.56 16.06 7.35
C SER A 193 15.99 14.65 6.96
N THR A 194 15.60 13.64 7.74
CA THR A 194 15.90 12.23 7.43
C THR A 194 14.99 11.69 6.34
N GLU A 195 13.71 12.10 6.33
CA GLU A 195 12.75 11.70 5.30
C GLU A 195 13.02 12.41 3.96
N LEU A 196 13.39 13.69 4.00
CA LEU A 196 13.82 14.44 2.83
C LEU A 196 15.05 13.79 2.20
N LYS A 197 16.04 13.35 3.01
CA LYS A 197 17.18 12.58 2.51
C LYS A 197 16.75 11.29 1.84
N PHE A 198 15.88 10.50 2.47
CA PHE A 198 15.37 9.27 1.87
C PHE A 198 14.69 9.53 0.52
N ARG A 199 13.80 10.54 0.46
CA ARG A 199 13.12 10.98 -0.77
C ARG A 199 14.11 11.36 -1.87
N ILE A 200 15.10 12.20 -1.57
CA ILE A 200 16.12 12.64 -2.53
C ILE A 200 16.95 11.45 -3.02
N THR A 201 17.28 10.49 -2.14
CA THR A 201 17.99 9.27 -2.54
C THR A 201 17.14 8.42 -3.49
N VAL A 202 15.84 8.24 -3.23
CA VAL A 202 14.93 7.53 -4.16
C VAL A 202 14.84 8.25 -5.51
N GLU A 203 14.67 9.57 -5.49
CA GLU A 203 14.58 10.39 -6.68
C GLU A 203 15.87 10.30 -7.53
N HIS A 204 17.03 10.39 -6.88
CA HIS A 204 18.32 10.34 -7.55
C HIS A 204 18.70 8.93 -8.04
N GLU A 205 18.71 7.94 -7.15
CA GLU A 205 19.20 6.59 -7.47
C GLU A 205 18.24 5.81 -8.36
N ILE A 206 16.93 6.02 -8.21
CA ILE A 206 15.94 5.14 -8.83
C ILE A 206 15.18 5.88 -9.92
N VAL A 207 14.51 6.99 -9.59
CA VAL A 207 13.71 7.73 -10.59
C VAL A 207 14.62 8.26 -11.71
N ARG A 208 15.72 8.94 -11.36
CA ARG A 208 16.63 9.54 -12.34
C ARG A 208 17.57 8.53 -12.99
N LYS A 209 18.33 7.73 -12.22
CA LYS A 209 19.34 6.84 -12.81
C LYS A 209 18.74 5.57 -13.44
N VAL A 210 17.85 4.87 -12.73
CA VAL A 210 17.27 3.59 -13.22
C VAL A 210 16.17 3.85 -14.24
N PHE A 211 15.21 4.72 -13.93
CA PHE A 211 14.05 4.97 -14.78
C PHE A 211 14.15 6.22 -15.66
N ARG A 212 15.28 6.94 -15.68
CA ARG A 212 15.51 8.11 -16.56
C ARG A 212 14.37 9.15 -16.50
N ASN A 213 13.85 9.40 -15.30
CA ASN A 213 12.73 10.30 -15.02
C ASN A 213 11.40 9.93 -15.70
N GLN A 214 11.21 8.66 -16.09
CA GLN A 214 9.97 8.19 -16.73
C GLN A 214 8.85 7.85 -15.72
N LYS A 215 9.13 7.92 -14.41
CA LYS A 215 8.15 7.61 -13.36
C LYS A 215 7.96 8.77 -12.41
N GLU A 216 6.71 9.05 -12.07
CA GLU A 216 6.39 10.05 -11.05
C GLU A 216 6.65 9.52 -9.64
N LEU A 217 7.28 10.32 -8.80
CA LEU A 217 7.48 9.99 -7.39
C LEU A 217 6.29 10.45 -6.57
N LYS A 218 5.64 9.52 -5.87
CA LYS A 218 4.49 9.78 -4.99
C LYS A 218 4.69 9.09 -3.65
N TRP A 219 3.80 9.33 -2.71
CA TRP A 219 3.75 8.63 -1.43
C TRP A 219 2.50 7.76 -1.35
N LEU A 220 2.66 6.57 -0.80
CA LEU A 220 1.57 5.69 -0.41
C LEU A 220 1.56 5.60 1.11
N VAL A 221 0.50 6.12 1.72
CA VAL A 221 0.30 6.10 3.17
C VAL A 221 -0.73 5.04 3.51
N ILE A 222 -0.32 4.01 4.23
CA ILE A 222 -1.22 2.96 4.71
C ILE A 222 -1.55 3.20 6.19
N GLY A 223 -2.83 3.10 6.55
CA GLY A 223 -3.30 3.29 7.92
C GLY A 223 -4.36 2.28 8.35
N ASN A 224 -4.81 2.39 9.59
CA ASN A 224 -5.84 1.54 10.20
C ASN A 224 -7.03 2.35 10.73
N SER A 225 -7.22 3.57 10.23
CA SER A 225 -8.33 4.43 10.64
C SER A 225 -8.69 5.42 9.54
N ALA A 226 -9.99 5.57 9.29
CA ALA A 226 -10.56 6.61 8.45
C ALA A 226 -10.23 8.04 8.89
N GLU A 227 -9.82 8.25 10.14
CA GLU A 227 -9.50 9.57 10.71
C GLU A 227 -8.07 10.04 10.36
N VAL A 228 -7.19 9.13 9.90
CA VAL A 228 -5.79 9.46 9.63
C VAL A 228 -5.64 10.61 8.62
N PRO A 229 -6.35 10.62 7.47
CA PRO A 229 -6.27 11.73 6.51
C PRO A 229 -6.60 13.09 7.13
N ASP A 230 -7.67 13.19 7.91
CA ASP A 230 -8.07 14.43 8.59
C ASP A 230 -7.00 14.88 9.59
N LYS A 231 -6.50 13.96 10.41
CA LYS A 231 -5.39 14.24 11.34
C LYS A 231 -4.13 14.71 10.59
N LEU A 232 -3.79 14.14 9.44
CA LEU A 232 -2.63 14.56 8.64
C LEU A 232 -2.75 16.00 8.10
N VAL A 233 -3.97 16.50 7.90
CA VAL A 233 -4.23 17.90 7.51
C VAL A 233 -4.10 18.84 8.70
N GLN A 234 -4.68 18.48 9.85
CA GLN A 234 -4.72 19.32 11.04
C GLN A 234 -3.35 19.48 11.74
N GLN A 235 -2.48 18.49 11.62
CA GLN A 235 -1.18 18.51 12.29
C GLN A 235 -0.24 19.55 11.67
N SER A 236 -0.07 20.70 12.32
CA SER A 236 0.96 21.68 11.95
C SER A 236 2.26 21.38 12.69
N GLY A 237 3.36 21.21 11.95
CA GLY A 237 4.66 20.87 12.52
C GLY A 237 5.52 22.11 12.77
N ALA A 238 5.84 22.40 14.03
CA ALA A 238 6.95 23.26 14.43
C ALA A 238 8.02 22.44 15.17
N GLY A 239 9.30 22.64 14.86
CA GLY A 239 10.43 21.96 15.51
C GLY A 239 11.06 20.81 14.69
N LYS A 240 12.12 20.19 15.24
CA LYS A 240 12.95 19.18 14.55
C LYS A 240 12.28 17.80 14.38
N ILE A 241 11.37 17.44 15.28
CA ILE A 241 10.55 16.23 15.20
C ILE A 241 9.11 16.71 15.03
N LYS A 242 8.50 16.39 13.89
CA LYS A 242 7.11 16.74 13.59
C LYS A 242 6.32 15.52 13.18
N TYR A 243 5.01 15.65 13.20
CA TYR A 243 4.14 14.66 12.58
C TYR A 243 4.21 14.77 11.06
N MET A 244 4.03 13.64 10.38
CA MET A 244 3.74 13.62 8.95
C MET A 244 2.56 14.55 8.67
N ASN A 245 2.72 15.41 7.68
CA ASN A 245 1.72 16.35 7.24
C ASN A 245 1.42 16.19 5.74
N ILE A 246 0.19 16.53 5.35
CA ILE A 246 -0.25 16.48 3.96
C ILE A 246 0.61 17.34 3.00
N SER A 247 1.19 18.43 3.47
CA SER A 247 2.01 19.38 2.69
C SER A 247 3.48 18.99 2.62
N ASP A 248 3.91 17.95 3.34
CA ASP A 248 5.33 17.59 3.39
C ASP A 248 5.89 17.24 2.00
N ASN A 249 7.06 17.78 1.66
CA ASN A 249 7.84 17.47 0.46
C ASN A 249 7.15 17.70 -0.90
N ASN A 250 5.98 18.36 -0.95
CA ASN A 250 5.23 18.66 -2.19
C ASN A 250 4.90 17.45 -3.08
N LEU A 251 4.98 16.22 -2.55
CA LEU A 251 4.58 15.01 -3.28
C LEU A 251 3.10 14.69 -3.04
N GLU A 252 2.45 14.13 -4.07
CA GLU A 252 1.13 13.52 -3.94
C GLU A 252 1.18 12.35 -2.97
N LYS A 253 0.17 12.24 -2.10
CA LYS A 253 0.05 11.25 -1.03
C LYS A 253 -1.29 10.56 -1.19
N HIS A 254 -1.25 9.29 -1.54
CA HIS A 254 -2.41 8.43 -1.60
C HIS A 254 -2.60 7.75 -0.25
N TYR A 255 -3.84 7.63 0.20
CA TYR A 255 -4.14 6.90 1.44
C TYR A 255 -4.94 5.62 1.18
N VAL A 256 -4.46 4.54 1.77
CA VAL A 256 -5.14 3.24 1.79
C VAL A 256 -5.31 2.81 3.25
N GLU A 257 -6.55 2.78 3.72
CA GLU A 257 -6.84 2.12 4.98
C GLU A 257 -6.72 0.60 4.80
N PHE A 258 -6.07 -0.10 5.72
CA PHE A 258 -6.02 -1.55 5.77
C PHE A 258 -7.30 -2.12 6.38
N ARG A 259 -8.17 -2.65 5.52
CA ARG A 259 -9.48 -3.25 5.83
C ARG A 259 -9.84 -4.30 4.78
N ARG A 260 -10.95 -5.01 4.98
CA ARG A 260 -11.39 -6.06 4.05
C ARG A 260 -11.65 -5.55 2.63
N GLY A 261 -12.17 -4.33 2.49
CA GLY A 261 -12.51 -3.72 1.20
C GLY A 261 -11.45 -2.75 0.66
N SER A 262 -10.18 -2.91 1.03
CA SER A 262 -9.09 -2.04 0.56
C SER A 262 -8.60 -2.37 -0.84
N LEU A 263 -8.96 -3.56 -1.33
CA LEU A 263 -8.49 -4.11 -2.60
C LEU A 263 -8.77 -3.17 -3.79
N PRO A 264 -9.95 -2.56 -3.95
CA PRO A 264 -10.23 -1.64 -5.05
C PRO A 264 -9.20 -0.54 -5.16
N VAL A 265 -8.98 0.21 -4.08
CA VAL A 265 -8.06 1.35 -4.05
C VAL A 265 -6.64 0.89 -4.26
N MET A 266 -6.21 -0.19 -3.59
CA MET A 266 -4.86 -0.73 -3.76
C MET A 266 -4.61 -1.19 -5.20
N ARG A 267 -5.62 -1.76 -5.88
CA ARG A 267 -5.50 -2.19 -7.28
C ARG A 267 -5.36 -0.99 -8.22
N LEU A 268 -6.13 0.08 -7.99
CA LEU A 268 -6.02 1.31 -8.77
C LEU A 268 -4.66 1.98 -8.59
N ILE A 269 -4.09 1.96 -7.38
CA ILE A 269 -2.75 2.47 -7.10
C ILE A 269 -1.65 1.61 -7.75
N ALA A 270 -1.84 0.29 -7.77
CA ALA A 270 -0.88 -0.63 -8.37
C ALA A 270 -0.90 -0.62 -9.91
N ASP A 271 -2.02 -0.19 -10.51
CA ASP A 271 -2.27 -0.20 -11.95
C ASP A 271 -2.93 1.13 -12.39
N ASP A 272 -2.08 2.11 -12.70
CA ASP A 272 -2.50 3.45 -13.12
C ASP A 272 -3.31 3.42 -14.44
N LEU A 273 -3.04 2.46 -15.33
CA LEU A 273 -3.78 2.30 -16.59
C LEU A 273 -5.21 1.83 -16.31
N LEU A 274 -5.38 0.89 -15.37
CA LEU A 274 -6.70 0.50 -14.89
C LEU A 274 -7.41 1.68 -14.20
N CYS A 275 -6.71 2.47 -13.40
CA CYS A 275 -7.27 3.66 -12.77
C CYS A 275 -7.87 4.63 -13.79
N GLU A 276 -7.15 4.94 -14.87
CA GLU A 276 -7.68 5.81 -15.92
C GLU A 276 -8.81 5.17 -16.72
N LYS A 277 -8.78 3.85 -16.98
CA LYS A 277 -9.90 3.13 -17.60
C LYS A 277 -11.18 3.24 -16.76
N VAL A 278 -11.07 3.02 -15.44
CA VAL A 278 -12.21 3.10 -14.51
C VAL A 278 -12.74 4.54 -14.42
N ARG A 279 -11.84 5.53 -14.36
CA ARG A 279 -12.23 6.95 -14.44
C ARG A 279 -12.97 7.25 -15.76
N GLY A 280 -12.50 6.73 -16.88
CA GLY A 280 -13.17 6.87 -18.19
C GLY A 280 -14.59 6.29 -18.20
N TYR A 281 -14.78 5.10 -17.62
CA TYR A 281 -16.11 4.49 -17.49
C TYR A 281 -17.04 5.33 -16.61
N ILE A 282 -16.55 5.86 -15.49
CA ILE A 282 -17.33 6.75 -14.61
C ILE A 282 -17.72 8.03 -15.34
N ARG A 283 -16.78 8.62 -16.09
CA ARG A 283 -17.07 9.82 -16.90
C ARG A 283 -18.23 9.60 -17.85
N GLN A 284 -18.19 8.48 -18.59
CA GLN A 284 -19.28 8.11 -19.51
C GLN A 284 -20.59 7.84 -18.76
N SER A 285 -20.55 7.13 -17.64
CA SER A 285 -21.75 6.72 -16.90
C SER A 285 -22.47 7.89 -16.21
N PHE A 286 -21.73 8.93 -15.82
CA PHE A 286 -22.25 10.08 -15.08
C PHE A 286 -22.34 11.37 -15.92
N GLY A 287 -22.09 11.31 -17.23
CA GLY A 287 -22.10 12.51 -18.09
C GLY A 287 -21.07 13.56 -17.65
N ILE A 288 -19.87 13.12 -17.27
CA ILE A 288 -18.80 14.00 -16.77
C ILE A 288 -17.78 14.23 -17.88
N TRP A 289 -17.44 15.49 -18.08
CA TRP A 289 -16.53 15.95 -19.11
C TRP A 289 -15.24 16.47 -18.46
N GLN A 290 -14.11 16.22 -19.13
CA GLN A 290 -12.90 16.96 -18.80
C GLN A 290 -13.11 18.42 -19.16
N SER A 291 -13.30 19.21 -18.12
CA SER A 291 -13.04 20.63 -18.08
C SER A 291 -11.67 20.91 -18.74
N GLY A 292 -11.59 21.89 -19.64
CA GLY A 292 -10.47 22.14 -20.56
C GLY A 292 -9.07 22.19 -19.94
N SER A 293 -8.03 22.24 -20.79
CA SER A 293 -6.63 22.11 -20.38
C SER A 293 -6.27 23.02 -19.19
N GLY A 294 -5.84 22.41 -18.07
CA GLY A 294 -5.42 23.10 -16.86
C GLY A 294 -6.44 23.14 -15.72
N GLN A 295 -7.67 22.65 -15.93
CA GLN A 295 -8.65 22.55 -14.85
C GLN A 295 -8.35 21.37 -13.91
N PHE A 296 -8.44 21.66 -12.61
CA PHE A 296 -8.07 20.75 -11.52
C PHE A 296 -9.16 19.70 -11.21
N CYS A 297 -10.39 19.95 -11.66
CA CYS A 297 -11.56 19.09 -11.49
C CYS A 297 -12.31 18.96 -12.81
N GLU A 298 -13.17 17.95 -12.89
CA GLU A 298 -14.04 17.67 -14.03
C GLU A 298 -15.36 18.44 -13.86
N THR A 299 -16.26 18.40 -14.84
CA THR A 299 -17.58 19.06 -14.76
C THR A 299 -18.67 18.15 -15.30
N ASP A 300 -19.85 18.15 -14.69
CA ASP A 300 -21.04 17.49 -15.24
C ASP A 300 -21.77 18.37 -16.27
N GLU A 301 -22.88 17.87 -16.80
CA GLU A 301 -23.77 18.56 -17.76
C GLU A 301 -24.26 19.93 -17.27
N ASP A 302 -24.48 20.08 -15.96
CA ASP A 302 -24.94 21.32 -15.34
C ASP A 302 -23.79 22.32 -15.08
N GLY A 303 -22.55 21.95 -15.43
CA GLY A 303 -21.35 22.72 -15.12
C GLY A 303 -20.93 22.64 -13.65
N THR A 304 -21.46 21.67 -12.89
CA THR A 304 -21.08 21.44 -11.49
C THR A 304 -19.68 20.82 -11.47
N PRO A 305 -18.74 21.35 -10.68
CA PRO A 305 -17.42 20.75 -10.48
C PRO A 305 -17.54 19.33 -9.92
N VAL A 306 -16.88 18.35 -10.55
CA VAL A 306 -16.84 16.94 -10.15
C VAL A 306 -15.41 16.48 -9.91
N PHE A 307 -15.17 15.72 -8.84
CA PHE A 307 -13.88 15.08 -8.57
C PHE A 307 -14.01 13.57 -8.36
N ILE A 308 -13.31 12.78 -9.18
CA ILE A 308 -13.28 11.31 -9.09
C ILE A 308 -12.10 10.88 -8.20
N ALA A 309 -12.39 10.54 -6.93
CA ALA A 309 -11.43 10.35 -5.84
C ALA A 309 -11.11 8.87 -5.51
N LEU A 310 -11.20 7.95 -6.48
CA LEU A 310 -11.09 6.51 -6.21
C LEU A 310 -9.74 6.06 -5.65
N ASP A 311 -8.64 6.62 -6.15
CA ASP A 311 -7.27 6.37 -5.70
C ASP A 311 -6.89 7.16 -4.43
N PHE A 312 -7.82 7.97 -3.92
CA PHE A 312 -7.74 8.78 -2.72
C PHE A 312 -6.42 9.54 -2.56
N ASN A 313 -6.08 10.32 -3.59
CA ASN A 313 -5.02 11.32 -3.51
C ASN A 313 -5.45 12.45 -2.56
N MET A 314 -4.90 12.45 -1.35
CA MET A 314 -5.33 13.34 -0.27
C MET A 314 -5.16 14.82 -0.63
N GLN A 315 -4.05 15.19 -1.29
CA GLN A 315 -3.81 16.58 -1.71
C GLN A 315 -4.85 17.02 -2.71
N ARG A 316 -5.21 16.14 -3.67
CA ARG A 316 -6.19 16.50 -4.68
C ARG A 316 -7.58 16.64 -4.07
N VAL A 317 -7.98 15.72 -3.19
CA VAL A 317 -9.25 15.83 -2.46
C VAL A 317 -9.30 17.13 -1.63
N HIS A 318 -8.23 17.44 -0.90
CA HIS A 318 -8.16 18.65 -0.08
C HIS A 318 -8.20 19.93 -0.93
N ARG A 319 -7.46 19.98 -2.05
CA ARG A 319 -7.50 21.11 -3.01
C ARG A 319 -8.88 21.28 -3.63
N PHE A 320 -9.59 20.19 -3.93
CA PHE A 320 -10.94 20.25 -4.47
C PHE A 320 -11.91 20.88 -3.45
N ALA A 321 -11.86 20.42 -2.21
CA ALA A 321 -12.67 20.99 -1.13
C ALA A 321 -12.37 22.50 -0.93
N ALA A 322 -11.08 22.87 -0.88
CA ALA A 322 -10.68 24.27 -0.77
C ALA A 322 -11.18 25.12 -1.96
N TYR A 323 -11.11 24.59 -3.18
CA TYR A 323 -11.64 25.24 -4.38
C TYR A 323 -13.15 25.53 -4.24
N LEU A 324 -13.95 24.57 -3.79
CA LEU A 324 -15.39 24.77 -3.60
C LEU A 324 -15.68 25.85 -2.55
N CYS A 325 -14.97 25.83 -1.42
CA CYS A 325 -15.10 26.83 -0.37
C CYS A 325 -14.76 28.24 -0.86
N VAL A 326 -13.59 28.41 -1.49
CA VAL A 326 -13.11 29.73 -1.96
C VAL A 326 -14.03 30.33 -3.02
N ASN A 327 -14.59 29.50 -3.89
CA ASN A 327 -15.48 29.95 -4.97
C ASN A 327 -16.96 29.96 -4.57
N ASN A 328 -17.30 29.58 -3.33
CA ASN A 328 -18.67 29.39 -2.86
C ASN A 328 -19.53 28.55 -3.83
N LYS A 329 -18.94 27.49 -4.37
CA LYS A 329 -19.59 26.58 -5.33
C LYS A 329 -20.02 25.29 -4.66
N LYS A 330 -21.16 24.75 -5.10
CA LYS A 330 -21.48 23.34 -4.89
C LYS A 330 -20.60 22.49 -5.80
N GLY A 331 -20.21 21.30 -5.35
CA GLY A 331 -19.47 20.34 -6.15
C GLY A 331 -19.87 18.92 -5.82
N ARG A 332 -19.44 17.98 -6.66
CA ARG A 332 -19.70 16.55 -6.50
C ARG A 332 -18.40 15.79 -6.37
N MET A 333 -18.37 14.77 -5.52
CA MET A 333 -17.24 13.85 -5.45
C MET A 333 -17.72 12.41 -5.61
N ILE A 334 -16.97 11.65 -6.40
CA ILE A 334 -17.23 10.23 -6.63
C ILE A 334 -16.11 9.42 -5.98
N CYS A 335 -16.45 8.57 -5.01
CA CYS A 335 -15.51 7.71 -4.31
C CYS A 335 -16.14 6.34 -4.02
N PHE A 336 -15.37 5.40 -3.47
CA PHE A 336 -15.97 4.16 -2.94
C PHE A 336 -16.73 4.43 -1.64
N ASP A 337 -17.78 3.64 -1.39
CA ASP A 337 -18.64 3.71 -0.21
C ASP A 337 -17.91 3.89 1.13
N PHE A 338 -16.84 3.13 1.36
CA PHE A 338 -16.08 3.23 2.60
C PHE A 338 -15.21 4.48 2.72
N GLN A 339 -14.89 5.14 1.59
CA GLN A 339 -14.05 6.35 1.57
C GLN A 339 -14.85 7.59 1.97
N GLU A 340 -16.17 7.53 2.02
CA GLU A 340 -17.03 8.62 2.51
C GLU A 340 -16.62 9.06 3.92
N GLN A 341 -16.18 8.12 4.76
CA GLN A 341 -15.71 8.41 6.12
C GLN A 341 -14.43 9.24 6.14
N TYR A 342 -13.63 9.22 5.06
CA TYR A 342 -12.38 9.98 4.98
C TYR A 342 -12.66 11.47 4.74
N LEU A 343 -13.85 11.78 4.22
CA LEU A 343 -14.24 13.12 3.75
C LEU A 343 -14.50 14.11 4.88
N GLN A 344 -14.31 13.70 6.14
CA GLN A 344 -14.09 14.65 7.23
C GLN A 344 -12.98 15.65 6.90
N LEU A 345 -12.01 15.27 6.07
CA LEU A 345 -10.97 16.16 5.56
C LEU A 345 -11.50 17.35 4.71
N CYS A 346 -12.75 17.26 4.23
CA CYS A 346 -13.42 18.24 3.39
C CYS A 346 -14.46 19.08 4.16
N ARG A 347 -14.47 19.04 5.50
CA ARG A 347 -15.43 19.79 6.34
C ARG A 347 -15.52 21.26 5.90
N GLY A 348 -16.75 21.71 5.67
CA GLY A 348 -17.07 23.08 5.25
C GLY A 348 -17.28 23.27 3.74
N ALA A 349 -16.88 22.31 2.89
CA ALA A 349 -17.18 22.36 1.47
C ALA A 349 -18.65 21.98 1.20
N LEU A 350 -19.31 22.72 0.30
CA LEU A 350 -20.63 22.35 -0.22
C LEU A 350 -20.48 21.21 -1.23
N MET A 351 -20.36 19.98 -0.73
CA MET A 351 -19.98 18.82 -1.54
C MET A 351 -20.98 17.67 -1.40
N ASP A 352 -21.57 17.27 -2.53
CA ASP A 352 -22.38 16.07 -2.62
C ASP A 352 -21.46 14.86 -2.90
N VAL A 353 -21.69 13.76 -2.19
CA VAL A 353 -20.86 12.55 -2.31
C VAL A 353 -21.67 11.45 -2.98
N TYR A 354 -21.15 10.93 -4.08
CA TYR A 354 -21.68 9.76 -4.75
C TYR A 354 -20.74 8.59 -4.52
N THR A 355 -21.28 7.52 -3.97
CA THR A 355 -20.51 6.35 -3.60
C THR A 355 -20.68 5.22 -4.61
N ILE A 356 -19.57 4.58 -4.96
CA ILE A 356 -19.53 3.33 -5.71
C ILE A 356 -19.43 2.19 -4.71
N ASP A 357 -20.32 1.20 -4.84
CA ASP A 357 -20.29 -0.02 -4.04
C ASP A 357 -18.99 -0.77 -4.28
N SER A 358 -18.13 -0.79 -3.26
CA SER A 358 -16.80 -1.39 -3.35
C SER A 358 -16.88 -2.91 -3.55
N ARG A 359 -17.92 -3.58 -3.04
CA ARG A 359 -18.08 -5.04 -3.17
C ARG A 359 -18.49 -5.41 -4.58
N LYS A 360 -19.44 -4.69 -5.17
CA LYS A 360 -19.84 -4.92 -6.58
C LYS A 360 -18.67 -4.69 -7.53
N TYR A 361 -17.88 -3.65 -7.27
CA TYR A 361 -16.66 -3.40 -8.03
C TYR A 361 -15.65 -4.54 -7.88
N GLU A 362 -15.42 -5.03 -6.65
CA GLU A 362 -14.58 -6.21 -6.42
C GLU A 362 -15.11 -7.46 -7.13
N GLU A 363 -16.40 -7.74 -7.07
CA GLU A 363 -17.01 -8.89 -7.76
C GLU A 363 -16.80 -8.82 -9.28
N GLY A 364 -17.07 -7.67 -9.90
CA GLY A 364 -16.81 -7.45 -11.33
C GLY A 364 -15.34 -7.70 -11.71
N ILE A 365 -14.42 -7.28 -10.85
CA ILE A 365 -12.98 -7.57 -10.98
C ILE A 365 -12.67 -9.08 -10.94
N LEU A 366 -13.36 -9.84 -10.10
CA LEU A 366 -13.14 -11.28 -9.96
C LEU A 366 -13.62 -12.03 -11.21
N TYR A 367 -14.72 -11.58 -11.82
CA TYR A 367 -15.26 -12.14 -13.06
C TYR A 367 -14.33 -11.91 -14.26
N GLU A 368 -13.74 -10.72 -14.41
CA GLU A 368 -12.78 -10.45 -15.50
C GLU A 368 -11.50 -11.31 -15.46
N LYS A 369 -11.09 -11.83 -14.30
CA LYS A 369 -9.92 -12.72 -14.18
C LYS A 369 -10.25 -14.21 -14.38
N SER A 370 -11.53 -14.55 -14.52
CA SER A 370 -12.01 -15.93 -14.67
C SER A 370 -12.35 -16.30 -16.12
N ASN A 371 -12.42 -15.27 -16.98
CA ASN A 371 -12.38 -15.37 -18.44
C ASN A 371 -10.99 -14.99 -18.94
#